data_AF-A0A7K3E1M7-F1
#
_entry.id   AF-A0A7K3E1M7-F1
#
_cell.length_a   1.000
_cell.length_b   1.000
_cell.length_c   1.000
_cell.angle_alpha   90.00
_cell.angle_beta   90.00
_cell.angle_gamma   90.00
#
_symmetry.space_group_name_H-M   'P 1'
#
loop_
_entity.id
_entity.type
_entity.pdbx_description
1 polymer ?
#
loop_
_entity_poly.entity_id
_entity_poly.type
_entity_poly.pdbx_seq_one_letter_code
_entity_poly.pdbx_strand_id
1 'polypeptide(L)'
;MPAQDNAAKVAERAAGHPHSPDALLLAAHLLTWPAPGLERDTDVRRHTRTLLEAAVALPAADRPAETERLRRALIDAGEIQAART
;
A
#
# COMPACT_ATOMS: atom_id res chain seq x y z
N MET A 1 -14.00 -13.55 -3.65
CA MET A 1 -13.19 -14.79 -3.46
C MET A 1 -12.46 -14.68 -2.12
N PRO A 2 -12.32 -15.74 -1.32
CA PRO A 2 -11.78 -15.64 0.05
C PRO A 2 -10.35 -15.08 0.15
N ALA A 3 -9.53 -15.26 -0.90
CA ALA A 3 -8.17 -14.70 -0.95
C ALA A 3 -8.15 -13.16 -1.10
N GLN A 4 -9.13 -12.57 -1.80
CA GLN A 4 -9.26 -11.12 -1.96
C GLN A 4 -9.72 -10.46 -0.65
N ASP A 5 -10.74 -11.03 0.00
CA ASP A 5 -11.22 -10.58 1.31
C ASP A 5 -10.10 -10.61 2.39
N ASN A 6 -9.20 -11.59 2.30
CA ASN A 6 -8.04 -11.67 3.17
C ASN A 6 -7.01 -10.58 2.86
N ALA A 7 -6.75 -10.29 1.59
CA ALA A 7 -5.82 -9.23 1.19
C ALA A 7 -6.30 -7.84 1.64
N ALA A 8 -7.60 -7.53 1.50
CA ALA A 8 -8.18 -6.27 1.96
C ALA A 8 -8.02 -6.08 3.48
N LYS A 9 -8.32 -7.12 4.28
CA LYS A 9 -8.14 -7.08 5.75
C LYS A 9 -6.68 -6.92 6.17
N VAL A 10 -5.75 -7.54 5.44
CA VAL A 10 -4.32 -7.38 5.70
C VAL A 10 -3.88 -5.94 5.37
N ALA A 11 -4.35 -5.37 4.26
CA ALA A 11 -4.07 -3.98 3.90
C ALA A 11 -4.67 -2.99 4.92
N GLU A 12 -5.90 -3.21 5.37
CA GLU A 12 -6.54 -2.44 6.44
C GLU A 12 -5.70 -2.43 7.72
N ARG A 13 -5.25 -3.61 8.16
CA ARG A 13 -4.41 -3.73 9.35
C ARG A 13 -3.07 -3.01 9.17
N ALA A 14 -2.42 -3.18 8.02
CA ALA A 14 -1.17 -2.49 7.70
C ALA A 14 -1.34 -0.96 7.72
N ALA A 15 -2.48 -0.44 7.25
CA ALA A 15 -2.80 0.99 7.29
C ALA A 15 -2.84 1.56 8.73
N GLY A 16 -3.12 0.73 9.74
CA GLY A 16 -3.04 1.11 11.15
C GLY A 16 -1.61 1.27 11.69
N HIS A 17 -0.58 0.92 10.91
CA HIS A 17 0.83 0.94 11.33
C HIS A 17 1.72 1.73 10.35
N PRO A 18 1.49 3.03 10.15
CA PRO A 18 2.18 3.82 9.12
C PRO A 18 3.68 4.04 9.33
N HIS A 19 4.15 3.86 10.56
CA HIS A 19 5.57 3.95 10.92
C HIS A 19 6.31 2.61 10.78
N SER A 20 5.59 1.51 10.53
CA SER A 20 6.19 0.18 10.45
C SER A 20 6.73 -0.08 9.04
N PRO A 21 8.05 -0.32 8.88
CA PRO A 21 8.62 -0.66 7.58
C PRO A 21 8.02 -1.98 7.04
N ASP A 22 7.71 -2.93 7.92
CA ASP A 22 7.08 -4.18 7.54
C ASP A 22 5.66 -3.98 7.00
N ALA A 23 4.89 -3.06 7.56
CA ALA A 23 3.56 -2.73 7.05
C ALA A 23 3.64 -2.16 5.63
N LEU A 24 4.62 -1.28 5.36
CA LEU A 24 4.85 -0.70 4.02
C LEU A 24 5.26 -1.76 3.00
N LEU A 25 6.17 -2.67 3.37
CA LEU A 25 6.61 -3.78 2.51
C LEU A 25 5.49 -4.76 2.21
N LEU A 26 4.72 -5.13 3.24
CA LEU A 26 3.58 -6.03 3.10
C LEU A 26 2.53 -5.44 2.16
N ALA A 27 2.22 -4.15 2.33
CA ALA A 27 1.23 -3.47 1.51
C ALA A 27 1.70 -3.30 0.05
N ALA A 28 3.00 -3.02 -0.16
CA ALA A 28 3.60 -3.05 -1.50
C ALA A 28 3.52 -4.44 -2.14
N HIS A 29 3.77 -5.50 -1.37
CA HIS A 29 3.68 -6.87 -1.85
C HIS A 29 2.26 -7.24 -2.32
N LEU A 30 1.24 -6.82 -1.57
CA LEU A 30 -0.18 -7.03 -1.93
C LEU A 30 -0.55 -6.39 -3.28
N LEU A 31 0.07 -5.27 -3.65
CA LEU A 31 -0.16 -4.61 -4.94
C LEU A 31 0.52 -5.34 -6.12
N THR A 32 1.63 -6.02 -5.84
CA THR A 32 2.42 -6.76 -6.84
C THR A 32 1.93 -8.19 -7.08
N TRP A 33 1.15 -8.77 -6.15
CA TRP A 33 0.65 -10.13 -6.30
C TRP A 33 -0.34 -10.20 -7.49
N PRO A 34 -0.15 -11.11 -8.46
CA PRO A 34 -1.17 -11.42 -9.46
C PRO A 34 -2.43 -11.99 -8.78
N ALA A 35 -3.47 -11.16 -8.65
CA ALA A 35 -4.80 -11.64 -8.31
C ALA A 35 -5.48 -12.21 -9.58
N PRO A 36 -6.08 -13.41 -9.53
CA PRO A 36 -6.92 -13.90 -10.61
C PRO A 36 -8.20 -13.06 -10.66
N GLY A 37 -8.17 -11.99 -11.45
CA GLY A 37 -9.24 -11.00 -11.57
C GLY A 37 -8.63 -9.62 -11.81
N LEU A 38 -8.95 -9.02 -12.96
CA LEU A 38 -8.42 -7.71 -13.40
C LEU A 38 -8.79 -6.56 -12.46
N GLU A 39 -9.75 -6.78 -11.56
CA GLU A 39 -10.03 -5.90 -10.45
C GLU A 39 -9.05 -6.22 -9.31
N ARG A 40 -7.83 -5.66 -9.41
CA ARG A 40 -7.03 -5.43 -8.19
C ARG A 40 -7.96 -4.79 -7.17
N ASP A 41 -8.08 -5.44 -6.02
CA ASP A 41 -9.06 -5.13 -5.01
C ASP A 41 -9.02 -3.63 -4.67
N THR A 42 -10.12 -2.92 -4.95
CA THR A 42 -10.21 -1.47 -4.79
C THR A 42 -9.96 -1.09 -3.33
N ASP A 43 -10.31 -1.96 -2.39
CA ASP A 43 -10.08 -1.74 -0.96
C ASP A 43 -8.59 -1.92 -0.61
N VAL A 44 -7.89 -2.89 -1.22
CA VAL A 44 -6.43 -3.01 -1.06
C VAL A 44 -5.74 -1.72 -1.50
N ARG A 45 -6.09 -1.18 -2.68
CA ARG A 45 -5.54 0.09 -3.18
C ARG A 45 -5.87 1.26 -2.26
N ARG A 46 -7.11 1.34 -1.77
CA ARG A 46 -7.53 2.39 -0.83
C ARG A 46 -6.71 2.36 0.45
N HIS A 47 -6.58 1.20 1.08
CA HIS A 47 -5.83 1.05 2.34
C HIS A 47 -4.33 1.28 2.14
N THR A 48 -3.73 0.80 1.04
CA THR A 48 -2.33 1.10 0.72
C THR A 48 -2.08 2.57 0.46
N ARG A 49 -3.03 3.27 -0.17
CA ARG A 49 -2.94 4.72 -0.36
C ARG A 49 -3.00 5.47 0.97
N THR A 50 -3.95 5.15 1.84
CA THR A 50 -4.04 5.75 3.19
C THR A 50 -2.75 5.52 3.97
N LEU A 51 -2.16 4.33 3.85
CA LEU A 51 -0.87 4.02 4.45
C LEU A 51 0.26 4.90 3.89
N LEU A 52 0.34 5.07 2.56
CA LEU A 52 1.32 5.95 1.93
C LEU A 52 1.15 7.39 2.39
N GLU A 53 -0.07 7.91 2.42
CA GLU A 53 -0.38 9.28 2.86
C GLU A 53 0.07 9.51 4.31
N ALA A 54 -0.19 8.55 5.20
CA ALA A 54 0.25 8.62 6.59
C ALA A 54 1.78 8.54 6.73
N ALA A 55 2.47 7.70 5.95
CA ALA A 55 3.92 7.61 5.95
C ALA A 55 4.60 8.87 5.34
N VAL A 56 3.99 9.48 4.33
CA VAL A 56 4.48 10.72 3.70
C VAL A 56 4.24 11.95 4.59
N ALA A 57 3.19 11.94 5.43
CA ALA A 57 2.95 13.01 6.41
C ALA A 57 4.06 13.14 7.47
N LEU A 58 4.93 12.13 7.61
CA LEU A 58 6.08 12.19 8.50
C LEU A 58 7.17 13.14 8.00
N PRO A 59 7.92 13.78 8.92
CA PRO A 59 9.15 14.46 8.57
C PRO A 59 10.10 13.55 7.80
N ALA A 60 10.84 14.11 6.84
CA ALA A 60 11.72 13.32 5.97
C ALA A 60 12.77 12.50 6.73
N ALA A 61 13.18 12.95 7.92
CA ALA A 61 14.13 12.25 8.79
C ALA A 61 13.55 10.97 9.43
N ASP A 62 12.23 10.93 9.63
CA ASP A 62 11.51 9.83 10.29
C ASP A 62 10.76 8.95 9.29
N ARG A 63 10.80 9.30 8.00
CA ARG A 63 10.10 8.56 6.95
C ARG A 63 10.83 7.24 6.68
N PRO A 64 10.14 6.09 6.76
CA PRO A 64 10.73 4.80 6.41
C PRO A 64 11.18 4.78 4.95
N ALA A 65 12.33 4.17 4.66
CA ALA A 65 12.85 4.05 3.29
C ALA A 65 11.89 3.27 2.37
N GLU A 66 11.09 2.39 2.96
CA GLU A 66 10.07 1.55 2.33
C GLU A 66 8.90 2.37 1.76
N THR A 67 8.74 3.62 2.19
CA THR A 67 7.70 4.53 1.67
C THR A 67 7.82 4.70 0.15
N GLU A 68 9.05 4.81 -0.35
CA GLU A 68 9.31 4.95 -1.79
C GLU A 68 9.09 3.63 -2.57
N ARG A 69 9.20 2.48 -1.90
CA ARG A 69 8.85 1.19 -2.50
C ARG A 69 7.33 1.06 -2.63
N LEU A 70 6.59 1.45 -1.59
CA LEU A 70 5.13 1.47 -1.62
C LEU A 70 4.59 2.44 -2.68
N ARG A 71 5.20 3.63 -2.79
CA ARG A 71 4.87 4.62 -3.83
C ARG A 71 4.97 4.03 -5.23
N ARG A 72 6.09 3.38 -5.55
CA ARG A 72 6.30 2.72 -6.84
C ARG A 72 5.30 1.61 -7.11
N ALA A 73 5.04 0.75 -6.11
CA ALA A 73 4.06 -0.32 -6.24
C ALA A 73 2.64 0.19 -6.55
N LEU A 74 2.24 1.33 -5.97
CA LEU A 74 0.97 1.99 -6.28
C LEU A 74 0.93 2.53 -7.71
N ILE A 75 2.01 3.15 -8.18
CA ILE A 75 2.13 3.62 -9.57
C ILE A 75 2.01 2.46 -10.55
N ASP A 76 2.75 1.36 -10.31
CA ASP A 76 2.69 0.13 -11.10
C ASP A 76 1.31 -0.55 -11.01
N ALA A 77 0.58 -0.29 -9.92
CA ALA A 77 -0.80 -0.71 -9.75
C ALA A 77 -1.82 0.15 -10.53
N GLY A 78 -1.41 1.28 -11.10
CA GLY A 78 -2.25 2.23 -11.84
C GLY A 78 -2.67 3.46 -11.03
N GLU A 79 -2.24 3.60 -9.77
CA GLU A 79 -2.54 4.75 -8.92
C GLU A 79 -1.57 5.91 -9.21
N ILE A 80 -1.77 6.58 -10.34
CA ILE A 80 -0.90 7.68 -10.81
C ILE A 80 -0.85 8.86 -9.83
N GLN A 81 -1.87 9.04 -8.98
CA GLN A 81 -1.85 10.08 -7.94
C GLN A 81 -0.73 9.87 -6.92
N ALA A 82 -0.31 8.62 -6.67
CA ALA A 82 0.83 8.33 -5.79
C ALA A 82 2.17 8.86 -6.36
N ALA A 83 2.26 9.15 -7.66
CA ALA A 83 3.44 9.78 -8.24
C ALA A 83 3.62 11.23 -7.78
N ARG A 84 2.57 11.91 -7.28
CA ARG A 84 2.60 13.34 -6.93
C ARG A 84 2.78 13.64 -5.43
N THR A 85 2.70 12.65 -4.56
CA THR A 85 2.84 12.74 -3.08
C THR A 85 4.27 12.55 -2.61
#